data_AF-A0A3D2YZ36-F1
#
_entry.id   AF-A0A3D2YZ36-F1
#
_cell.length_a   1.000
_cell.length_b   1.000
_cell.length_c   1.000
_cell.angle_alpha   90.00
_cell.angle_beta   90.00
_cell.angle_gamma   90.00
#
_symmetry.space_group_name_H-M   'P 1'
#
loop_
_entity.id
_entity.type
_entity.pdbx_description
1 polymer ?
#
loop_
_entity_poly.entity_id
_entity_poly.type
_entity_poly.pdbx_seq_one_letter_code
_entity_poly.pdbx_strand_id
1 'polypeptide(L)'
;MQPPGQACRDASLAHEKPPFRGFYTLYTLTQVPRYGPCSVRILPIRSTGISPRSFLHPNSGKARPEVQLLHFADLHLGIENYGRIDPVTGLHTRLLDFRGCLESIFDAAIEGQVDAVLFAGDLYRTPTPNPTWQREFAVQLRRLQQADIPIVLVVGNHDTPVAFGRATSVDVFNALDLTATHVVRTPRLFTLTTKSGPLQIAGLPWPTRHYLRADDTYKQLSQEDMLRQISRLCARQIRDFAERLEPDTPSVLVAHVAAAGALLSGSERTALIGADPTLLTSDLANPAFDYVALGHVHRHQDLNPGGMPAVVYSGSVERVDFGEERETKGFCSICIDVQGGRRTTSYEFISTPARPFVTIDVDVTGDDEPTAAILKAIGRSNLRDAILRVRYSAAAGQRIDTAAIRRALGESGVHHVAIIAPNITPRERQRRSAVPQDAGTGFALERFIDNRPDLQPHREDLRRYAVQLERDLTLDARGDDS
;
A
#
# COMPACT_ATOMS: atom_id res chain seq x y z
N MET A 1 -2.74 -71.05 2.15
CA MET A 1 -3.72 -71.68 1.24
C MET A 1 -4.22 -70.64 0.27
N GLN A 2 -4.02 -70.89 -1.02
CA GLN A 2 -4.50 -70.11 -2.16
C GLN A 2 -5.83 -70.77 -2.67
N PRO A 3 -6.45 -70.34 -3.80
CA PRO A 3 -7.84 -69.88 -3.96
C PRO A 3 -8.73 -70.91 -4.71
N PRO A 4 -9.87 -70.53 -5.33
CA PRO A 4 -9.89 -70.07 -6.74
C PRO A 4 -10.92 -68.93 -6.99
N GLY A 5 -11.01 -68.20 -8.11
CA GLY A 5 -10.47 -68.33 -9.47
C GLY A 5 -11.58 -68.56 -10.51
N GLN A 6 -11.86 -67.57 -11.37
CA GLN A 6 -12.28 -67.67 -12.81
C GLN A 6 -12.59 -66.25 -13.34
N ALA A 7 -11.73 -65.61 -14.16
CA ALA A 7 -11.50 -65.77 -15.62
C ALA A 7 -12.61 -65.12 -16.48
N CYS A 8 -12.42 -64.51 -17.65
CA CYS A 8 -11.32 -63.95 -18.46
C CYS A 8 -11.99 -63.61 -19.82
N ARG A 9 -11.64 -62.50 -20.51
CA ARG A 9 -11.38 -62.48 -21.97
C ARG A 9 -10.96 -61.08 -22.45
N ASP A 10 -9.83 -61.10 -23.16
CA ASP A 10 -9.12 -60.02 -23.82
C ASP A 10 -9.80 -59.49 -25.09
N ALA A 11 -9.48 -58.25 -25.46
CA ALA A 11 -9.12 -57.88 -26.83
C ALA A 11 -8.33 -56.56 -26.86
N SER A 12 -7.05 -56.68 -27.22
CA SER A 12 -6.08 -55.67 -27.60
C SER A 12 -6.37 -55.02 -28.96
N LEU A 13 -5.97 -53.76 -29.16
CA LEU A 13 -5.41 -53.27 -30.43
C LEU A 13 -4.66 -51.93 -30.24
N ALA A 14 -3.41 -51.93 -30.71
CA ALA A 14 -2.47 -50.82 -30.78
C ALA A 14 -2.64 -50.01 -32.08
N HIS A 15 -2.12 -48.78 -32.13
CA HIS A 15 -1.42 -48.12 -33.27
C HIS A 15 -1.04 -46.70 -32.84
N GLU A 16 0.24 -46.41 -32.57
CA GLU A 16 1.30 -45.95 -33.51
C GLU A 16 1.05 -44.58 -34.17
N LYS A 17 1.95 -43.64 -33.82
CA LYS A 17 2.19 -42.35 -34.50
C LYS A 17 2.84 -42.56 -35.87
N PRO A 18 2.68 -41.60 -36.79
CA PRO A 18 3.90 -41.02 -37.39
C PRO A 18 3.86 -39.48 -37.64
N PRO A 19 5.00 -38.87 -38.07
CA PRO A 19 5.32 -37.43 -37.99
C PRO A 19 5.47 -36.74 -39.36
N PHE A 20 5.37 -35.40 -39.48
CA PHE A 20 5.91 -34.61 -40.63
C PHE A 20 6.11 -33.14 -40.19
N ARG A 21 7.36 -32.61 -40.11
CA ARG A 21 8.20 -31.92 -41.13
C ARG A 21 7.59 -30.62 -41.70
N GLY A 22 8.33 -29.52 -41.53
CA GLY A 22 7.95 -28.16 -41.96
C GLY A 22 8.37 -27.77 -43.37
N PHE A 23 7.96 -26.57 -43.78
CA PHE A 23 8.48 -25.78 -44.91
C PHE A 23 8.22 -24.28 -44.67
N TYR A 24 9.20 -23.45 -45.06
CA TYR A 24 9.12 -21.99 -45.23
C TYR A 24 8.45 -21.63 -46.56
N THR A 25 7.74 -20.49 -46.67
CA THR A 25 7.72 -19.62 -47.87
C THR A 25 7.18 -18.21 -47.52
N LEU A 26 7.89 -17.18 -48.00
CA LEU A 26 7.52 -15.75 -47.98
C LEU A 26 6.42 -15.41 -49.00
N TYR A 27 5.56 -14.44 -48.69
CA TYR A 27 5.03 -13.50 -49.69
C TYR A 27 4.89 -12.09 -49.10
N THR A 28 5.47 -11.11 -49.79
CA THR A 28 5.25 -9.66 -49.68
C THR A 28 4.20 -9.22 -50.70
N LEU A 29 3.32 -8.28 -50.35
CA LEU A 29 2.99 -7.05 -51.13
C LEU A 29 1.81 -6.26 -50.50
N THR A 30 2.15 -5.05 -50.05
CA THR A 30 1.45 -3.75 -50.10
C THR A 30 -0.05 -3.64 -50.46
N GLN A 31 -0.84 -2.95 -49.62
CA GLN A 31 -1.46 -1.61 -49.86
C GLN A 31 -2.48 -1.22 -48.75
N VAL A 32 -2.42 0.04 -48.31
CA VAL A 32 -3.38 0.82 -47.45
C VAL A 32 -4.40 1.51 -48.41
N PRO A 33 -5.52 2.19 -48.03
CA PRO A 33 -6.14 2.46 -46.71
C PRO A 33 -7.69 2.33 -46.65
N ARG A 34 -8.31 2.26 -45.44
CA ARG A 34 -9.62 2.88 -45.09
C ARG A 34 -9.76 3.10 -43.57
N TYR A 35 -10.29 4.27 -43.20
CA TYR A 35 -10.54 4.73 -41.83
C TYR A 35 -11.90 4.24 -41.26
N GLY A 36 -11.91 3.91 -39.97
CA GLY A 36 -13.07 3.80 -39.06
C GLY A 36 -13.33 2.39 -38.48
N PRO A 37 -13.98 2.22 -37.29
CA PRO A 37 -14.13 3.08 -36.13
C PRO A 37 -13.29 2.60 -34.90
N CYS A 38 -13.28 3.39 -33.83
CA CYS A 38 -12.57 3.15 -32.57
C CYS A 38 -12.75 1.72 -32.03
N SER A 39 -11.67 0.94 -32.00
CA SER A 39 -11.62 -0.36 -31.32
C SER A 39 -10.90 -0.21 -29.98
N VAL A 40 -11.65 -0.42 -28.89
CA VAL A 40 -11.09 -0.59 -27.56
C VAL A 40 -10.30 -1.90 -27.56
N ARG A 41 -8.97 -1.81 -27.57
CA ARG A 41 -8.10 -2.98 -27.36
C ARG A 41 -8.14 -3.37 -25.89
N ILE A 42 -9.01 -4.31 -25.56
CA ILE A 42 -8.86 -5.11 -24.34
C ILE A 42 -7.73 -6.10 -24.62
N LEU A 43 -6.55 -5.82 -24.09
CA LEU A 43 -5.47 -6.81 -24.05
C LEU A 43 -5.90 -7.91 -23.07
N PRO A 44 -5.98 -9.18 -23.49
CA PRO A 44 -6.24 -10.26 -22.56
C PRO A 44 -5.07 -10.37 -21.59
N ILE A 45 -5.36 -10.25 -20.29
CA ILE A 45 -4.43 -10.65 -19.23
C ILE A 45 -4.24 -12.16 -19.41
N ARG A 46 -3.16 -12.54 -20.07
CA ARG A 46 -2.69 -13.92 -20.07
C ARG A 46 -2.37 -14.24 -18.61
N SER A 47 -3.04 -15.25 -18.05
CA SER A 47 -2.55 -15.93 -16.86
C SER A 47 -1.24 -16.62 -17.23
N THR A 48 -0.15 -15.87 -17.16
CA THR A 48 1.18 -16.47 -17.20
C THR A 48 1.34 -17.13 -15.84
N GLY A 49 1.10 -18.45 -15.81
CA GLY A 49 1.68 -19.32 -14.80
C GLY A 49 3.20 -19.22 -14.92
N ILE A 50 3.77 -18.19 -14.32
CA ILE A 50 5.21 -18.08 -14.10
C ILE A 50 5.44 -18.80 -12.78
N SER A 51 5.93 -20.02 -12.87
CA SER A 51 6.52 -20.69 -11.71
C SER A 51 7.71 -19.83 -11.25
N PRO A 52 7.89 -19.52 -9.94
CA PRO A 52 8.97 -18.66 -9.44
C PRO A 52 10.40 -19.23 -9.59
N ARG A 53 10.59 -20.27 -10.41
CA ARG A 53 11.79 -21.13 -10.42
C ARG A 53 13.06 -20.52 -11.03
N SER A 54 13.08 -19.28 -11.51
CA SER A 54 14.28 -18.73 -12.16
C SER A 54 15.14 -17.78 -11.31
N PHE A 55 14.74 -17.43 -10.09
CA PHE A 55 15.56 -16.59 -9.19
C PHE A 55 15.87 -17.24 -7.85
N LEU A 56 15.16 -18.31 -7.48
CA LEU A 56 15.49 -19.13 -6.32
C LEU A 56 16.31 -20.33 -6.79
N HIS A 57 17.63 -20.16 -6.86
CA HIS A 57 18.55 -21.27 -7.11
C HIS A 57 18.59 -22.20 -5.89
N PRO A 58 18.19 -23.49 -6.00
CA PRO A 58 18.49 -24.47 -4.96
C PRO A 58 20.01 -24.71 -4.98
N ASN A 59 20.71 -24.54 -3.84
CA ASN A 59 22.17 -24.65 -3.84
C ASN A 59 22.75 -25.54 -2.74
N SER A 60 23.75 -26.29 -3.20
CA SER A 60 24.80 -27.04 -2.52
C SER A 60 25.56 -26.22 -1.46
N GLY A 61 25.92 -26.86 -0.35
CA GLY A 61 26.43 -26.23 0.89
C GLY A 61 27.83 -25.61 0.85
N LYS A 62 28.04 -24.55 0.05
CA LYS A 62 29.15 -23.58 0.22
C LYS A 62 28.58 -22.19 0.54
N ALA A 63 29.35 -21.40 1.31
CA ALA A 63 29.03 -20.01 1.63
C ALA A 63 28.80 -19.20 0.33
N ARG A 64 27.68 -18.48 0.26
CA ARG A 64 27.30 -17.69 -0.92
C ARG A 64 27.94 -16.29 -0.81
N PRO A 65 28.50 -15.73 -1.90
CA PRO A 65 28.96 -14.33 -1.95
C PRO A 65 27.80 -13.31 -2.08
N GLU A 66 26.56 -13.79 -2.13
CA GLU A 66 25.35 -12.98 -2.34
C GLU A 66 24.48 -13.01 -1.08
N VAL A 67 24.10 -11.83 -0.59
CA VAL A 67 23.12 -11.68 0.50
C VAL A 67 21.72 -11.56 -0.10
N GLN A 68 20.83 -12.46 0.28
CA GLN A 68 19.44 -12.50 -0.19
C GLN A 68 18.49 -12.00 0.89
N LEU A 69 17.71 -10.96 0.61
CA LEU A 69 16.79 -10.35 1.58
C LEU A 69 15.37 -10.32 1.05
N LEU A 70 14.40 -10.31 1.97
CA LEU A 70 13.00 -10.02 1.64
C LEU A 70 12.53 -8.79 2.39
N HIS A 71 11.92 -7.86 1.69
CA HIS A 71 11.38 -6.63 2.27
C HIS A 71 9.86 -6.54 2.05
N PHE A 72 9.12 -6.39 3.14
CA PHE A 72 7.68 -6.08 3.10
C PHE A 72 7.30 -5.12 4.24
N ALA A 73 6.14 -4.49 4.15
CA ALA A 73 5.65 -3.54 5.14
C ALA A 73 4.10 -3.54 5.18
N ASP A 74 3.54 -2.74 6.09
CA ASP A 74 2.14 -2.32 6.08
C ASP A 74 1.17 -3.53 6.02
N LEU A 75 1.41 -4.51 6.91
CA LEU A 75 0.61 -5.73 7.00
C LEU A 75 -0.78 -5.43 7.57
N HIS A 76 -0.88 -4.54 8.56
CA HIS A 76 -2.13 -4.11 9.19
C HIS A 76 -3.10 -5.24 9.57
N LEU A 77 -2.60 -6.28 10.26
CA LEU A 77 -3.48 -7.32 10.80
C LEU A 77 -4.58 -6.70 11.66
N GLY A 78 -5.82 -7.13 11.41
CA GLY A 78 -7.03 -6.59 12.04
C GLY A 78 -7.84 -5.62 11.19
N ILE A 79 -7.48 -5.45 9.92
CA ILE A 79 -8.40 -4.91 8.92
C ILE A 79 -9.53 -5.91 8.65
N GLU A 80 -10.77 -5.44 8.84
CA GLU A 80 -11.98 -6.26 8.74
C GLU A 80 -13.05 -5.63 7.84
N ASN A 81 -12.72 -4.55 7.12
CA ASN A 81 -13.65 -3.98 6.15
C ASN A 81 -13.92 -4.95 4.98
N TYR A 82 -15.14 -4.95 4.46
CA TYR A 82 -15.51 -5.74 3.29
C TYR A 82 -15.31 -7.27 3.44
N GLY A 83 -15.44 -7.78 4.66
CA GLY A 83 -15.43 -9.21 4.93
C GLY A 83 -16.67 -9.69 5.68
N ARG A 84 -16.61 -10.95 6.09
CA ARG A 84 -17.60 -11.62 6.94
C ARG A 84 -16.90 -12.62 7.83
N ILE A 85 -17.62 -13.24 8.75
CA ILE A 85 -17.10 -14.41 9.45
C ILE A 85 -17.09 -15.60 8.48
N ASP A 86 -15.95 -16.26 8.39
CA ASP A 86 -15.80 -17.52 7.67
C ASP A 86 -16.40 -18.66 8.51
N PRO A 87 -17.36 -19.43 7.97
CA PRO A 87 -18.08 -20.44 8.75
C PRO A 87 -17.22 -21.67 9.10
N VAL A 88 -16.10 -21.89 8.40
CA VAL A 88 -15.22 -23.05 8.61
C VAL A 88 -14.24 -22.77 9.74
N THR A 89 -13.60 -21.60 9.70
CA THR A 89 -12.54 -21.21 10.65
C THR A 89 -13.09 -20.41 11.84
N GLY A 90 -14.27 -19.82 11.71
CA GLY A 90 -14.82 -18.86 12.69
C GLY A 90 -14.09 -17.51 12.71
N LEU A 91 -13.13 -17.30 11.81
CA LEU A 91 -12.32 -16.08 11.73
C LEU A 91 -12.91 -15.12 10.69
N HIS A 92 -12.55 -13.84 10.81
CA HIS A 92 -12.95 -12.85 9.81
C HIS A 92 -12.23 -13.12 8.48
N THR A 93 -12.95 -13.13 7.35
CA THR A 93 -12.37 -13.49 6.03
C THR A 93 -11.22 -12.57 5.62
N ARG A 94 -11.26 -11.29 6.00
CA ARG A 94 -10.13 -10.39 5.72
C ARG A 94 -8.88 -10.77 6.51
N LEU A 95 -9.02 -11.20 7.76
CA LEU A 95 -7.88 -11.72 8.52
C LEU A 95 -7.23 -12.90 7.78
N LEU A 96 -8.04 -13.79 7.19
CA LEU A 96 -7.55 -14.90 6.38
C LEU A 96 -6.83 -14.42 5.12
N ASP A 97 -7.31 -13.36 4.47
CA ASP A 97 -6.66 -12.78 3.28
C ASP A 97 -5.26 -12.22 3.62
N PHE A 98 -5.18 -11.36 4.64
CA PHE A 98 -3.90 -10.80 5.10
C PHE A 98 -2.95 -11.90 5.58
N ARG A 99 -3.47 -12.92 6.28
CA ARG A 99 -2.69 -14.09 6.69
C ARG A 99 -2.18 -14.88 5.49
N GLY A 100 -2.99 -15.09 4.45
CA GLY A 100 -2.58 -15.80 3.24
C GLY A 100 -1.49 -15.05 2.47
N CYS A 101 -1.54 -13.72 2.43
CA CYS A 101 -0.44 -12.91 1.90
C CYS A 101 0.83 -13.09 2.73
N LEU A 102 0.76 -13.00 4.07
CA LEU A 102 1.91 -13.23 4.94
C LEU A 102 2.50 -14.64 4.79
N GLU A 103 1.63 -15.66 4.73
CA GLU A 103 2.00 -17.05 4.45
C GLU A 103 2.82 -17.14 3.16
N SER A 104 2.34 -16.55 2.06
CA SER A 104 3.06 -16.58 0.78
C SER A 104 4.43 -15.89 0.82
N ILE A 105 4.58 -14.84 1.62
CA ILE A 105 5.87 -14.13 1.79
C ILE A 105 6.85 -15.02 2.56
N PHE A 106 6.40 -15.62 3.66
CA PHE A 106 7.27 -16.48 4.48
C PHE A 106 7.57 -17.80 3.80
N ASP A 107 6.65 -18.33 2.99
CA ASP A 107 6.91 -19.46 2.11
C ASP A 107 8.04 -19.13 1.13
N ALA A 108 7.97 -17.98 0.45
CA ALA A 108 9.03 -17.53 -0.44
C ALA A 108 10.38 -17.33 0.29
N ALA A 109 10.36 -16.82 1.54
CA ALA A 109 11.54 -16.68 2.38
C ALA A 109 12.20 -18.03 2.70
N ILE A 110 11.40 -19.00 3.10
CA ILE A 110 11.85 -20.33 3.51
C ILE A 110 12.31 -21.13 2.29
N GLU A 111 11.53 -21.13 1.21
CA GLU A 111 11.87 -21.81 -0.04
C GLU A 111 13.11 -21.22 -0.68
N GLY A 112 13.19 -19.88 -0.70
CA GLY A 112 14.33 -19.15 -1.22
C GLY A 112 15.55 -19.21 -0.33
N GLN A 113 15.38 -19.64 0.93
CA GLN A 113 16.43 -19.67 1.94
C GLN A 113 17.09 -18.30 1.98
N VAL A 114 16.36 -17.26 2.35
CA VAL A 114 16.91 -15.90 2.41
C VAL A 114 17.82 -15.74 3.64
N ASP A 115 18.68 -14.73 3.61
CA ASP A 115 19.57 -14.36 4.71
C ASP A 115 18.85 -13.62 5.83
N ALA A 116 17.87 -12.77 5.50
CA ALA A 116 17.02 -12.10 6.46
C ALA A 116 15.72 -11.60 5.84
N VAL A 117 14.73 -11.38 6.69
CA VAL A 117 13.48 -10.71 6.37
C VAL A 117 13.47 -9.32 7.02
N LEU A 118 13.14 -8.29 6.24
CA LEU A 118 13.04 -6.90 6.64
C LEU A 118 11.56 -6.50 6.64
N PHE A 119 11.01 -6.25 7.82
CA PHE A 119 9.65 -5.74 7.98
C PHE A 119 9.68 -4.26 8.36
N ALA A 120 9.27 -3.40 7.43
CA ALA A 120 9.37 -1.94 7.57
C ALA A 120 8.12 -1.30 8.21
N GLY A 121 7.49 -1.97 9.18
CA GLY A 121 6.48 -1.39 10.08
C GLY A 121 5.02 -1.62 9.70
N ASP A 122 4.16 -1.22 10.64
CA ASP A 122 2.71 -1.37 10.64
C ASP A 122 2.24 -2.83 10.59
N LEU A 123 2.63 -3.58 11.63
CA LEU A 123 2.23 -4.97 11.78
C LEU A 123 0.72 -5.11 12.00
N TYR A 124 0.17 -4.25 12.85
CA TYR A 124 -1.24 -4.25 13.20
C TYR A 124 -1.95 -2.99 12.72
N ARG A 125 -3.27 -3.08 12.54
CA ARG A 125 -4.11 -1.92 12.25
C ARG A 125 -4.14 -0.91 13.40
N THR A 126 -3.98 -1.38 14.64
CA THR A 126 -4.13 -0.58 15.86
C THR A 126 -3.07 -0.98 16.89
N PRO A 127 -2.69 -0.09 17.81
CA PRO A 127 -1.66 -0.38 18.80
C PRO A 127 -2.13 -1.35 19.90
N THR A 128 -3.41 -1.71 19.91
CA THR A 128 -4.01 -2.67 20.85
C THR A 128 -4.60 -3.86 20.08
N PRO A 129 -3.77 -4.70 19.44
CA PRO A 129 -4.26 -5.85 18.69
C PRO A 129 -4.93 -6.87 19.61
N ASN A 130 -5.96 -7.55 19.12
CA ASN A 130 -6.58 -8.63 19.88
C ASN A 130 -5.68 -9.89 19.91
N PRO A 131 -5.91 -10.81 20.86
CA PRO A 131 -5.08 -12.02 20.99
C PRO A 131 -5.08 -12.92 19.74
N THR A 132 -6.17 -12.92 18.96
CA THR A 132 -6.27 -13.70 17.72
C THR A 132 -5.26 -13.21 16.69
N TRP A 133 -5.19 -11.91 16.44
CA TRP A 133 -4.24 -11.33 15.48
C TRP A 133 -2.79 -11.56 15.92
N GLN A 134 -2.52 -11.45 17.22
CA GLN A 134 -1.21 -11.77 17.80
C GLN A 134 -0.83 -13.24 17.57
N ARG A 135 -1.77 -14.17 17.82
CA ARG A 135 -1.56 -15.60 17.58
C ARG A 135 -1.27 -15.89 16.11
N GLU A 136 -2.06 -15.35 15.18
CA GLU A 136 -1.88 -15.65 13.75
C GLU A 136 -0.51 -15.20 13.24
N PHE A 137 -0.02 -14.03 13.66
CA PHE A 137 1.34 -13.60 13.33
C PHE A 137 2.40 -14.48 14.02
N ALA A 138 2.24 -14.77 15.32
CA ALA A 138 3.19 -15.61 16.07
C ALA A 138 3.36 -17.00 15.44
N VAL A 139 2.28 -17.60 14.93
CA VAL A 139 2.32 -18.88 14.21
C VAL A 139 3.17 -18.78 12.96
N GLN A 140 3.03 -17.71 12.15
CA GLN A 140 3.85 -17.51 10.96
C GLN A 140 5.31 -17.21 11.31
N LEU A 141 5.54 -16.36 12.32
CA LEU A 141 6.88 -16.03 12.81
C LEU A 141 7.63 -17.28 13.26
N ARG A 142 6.98 -18.20 13.99
CA ARG A 142 7.56 -19.48 14.40
C ARG A 142 8.10 -20.28 13.22
N ARG A 143 7.45 -20.24 12.05
CA ARG A 143 7.91 -20.95 10.85
C ARG A 143 9.23 -20.41 10.34
N LEU A 144 9.40 -19.09 10.31
CA LEU A 144 10.69 -18.46 9.96
C LEU A 144 11.79 -18.83 10.94
N GLN A 145 11.47 -18.83 12.24
CA GLN A 145 12.44 -19.21 13.27
C GLN A 145 12.87 -20.67 13.15
N GLN A 146 11.94 -21.57 12.84
CA GLN A 146 12.27 -22.99 12.58
C GLN A 146 13.12 -23.20 11.34
N ALA A 147 13.17 -22.22 10.43
CA ALA A 147 14.04 -22.20 9.26
C ALA A 147 15.35 -21.43 9.51
N ASP A 148 15.62 -20.98 10.75
CA ASP A 148 16.78 -20.18 11.13
C ASP A 148 16.93 -18.88 10.31
N ILE A 149 15.81 -18.30 9.86
CA ILE A 149 15.80 -17.04 9.10
C ILE A 149 15.51 -15.88 10.06
N PRO A 150 16.46 -14.95 10.26
CA PRO A 150 16.24 -13.80 11.11
C PRO A 150 15.27 -12.79 10.48
N ILE A 151 14.49 -12.12 11.32
CA ILE A 151 13.60 -11.05 10.92
C ILE A 151 13.87 -9.76 11.70
N VAL A 152 13.92 -8.64 10.99
CA VAL A 152 13.97 -7.28 11.55
C VAL A 152 12.57 -6.69 11.50
N LEU A 153 12.03 -6.34 12.66
CA LEU A 153 10.72 -5.70 12.79
C LEU A 153 10.90 -4.24 13.20
N VAL A 154 10.77 -3.31 12.26
CA VAL A 154 10.72 -1.88 12.56
C VAL A 154 9.32 -1.51 13.03
N VAL A 155 9.20 -0.73 14.09
CA VAL A 155 7.88 -0.31 14.61
C VAL A 155 7.31 0.84 13.77
N GLY A 156 6.06 0.68 13.31
CA GLY A 156 5.31 1.70 12.57
C GLY A 156 4.44 2.61 13.45
N ASN A 157 3.72 3.55 12.82
CA ASN A 157 2.84 4.48 13.53
C ASN A 157 1.59 3.80 14.08
N HIS A 158 1.05 2.77 13.41
CA HIS A 158 -0.12 2.04 13.88
C HIS A 158 0.19 1.06 15.03
N ASP A 159 1.45 0.67 15.16
CA ASP A 159 1.93 -0.21 16.24
C ASP A 159 2.19 0.55 17.55
N THR A 160 2.34 1.87 17.47
CA THR A 160 2.79 2.69 18.60
C THR A 160 1.62 3.23 19.42
N PRO A 161 1.55 2.97 20.74
CA PRO A 161 0.51 3.53 21.60
C PRO A 161 0.67 5.05 21.80
N VAL A 162 -0.45 5.74 22.05
CA VAL A 162 -0.48 7.20 22.29
C VAL A 162 0.18 7.61 23.61
N ALA A 163 0.28 6.71 24.59
CA ALA A 163 0.85 7.00 25.91
C ALA A 163 2.35 6.69 25.95
N PHE A 164 3.14 7.67 26.40
CA PHE A 164 4.58 7.53 26.59
C PHE A 164 4.93 6.39 27.58
N GLY A 165 5.97 5.61 27.26
CA GLY A 165 6.46 4.52 28.11
C GLY A 165 5.67 3.21 28.02
N ARG A 166 4.54 3.16 27.29
CA ARG A 166 3.85 1.91 27.00
C ARG A 166 4.60 1.10 25.94
N ALA A 167 4.57 -0.22 26.10
CA ALA A 167 5.09 -1.15 25.10
C ALA A 167 4.33 -1.02 23.77
N THR A 168 5.04 -1.16 22.67
CA THR A 168 4.45 -1.26 21.33
C THR A 168 3.75 -2.60 21.17
N SER A 169 2.78 -2.70 20.26
CA SER A 169 2.09 -3.97 19.96
C SER A 169 3.06 -5.08 19.51
N VAL A 170 4.22 -4.71 18.97
CA VAL A 170 5.27 -5.60 18.45
C VAL A 170 6.27 -6.02 19.54
N ASP A 171 6.35 -5.29 20.68
CA ASP A 171 7.34 -5.55 21.75
C ASP A 171 7.21 -6.94 22.37
N VAL A 172 6.04 -7.57 22.29
CA VAL A 172 5.80 -8.95 22.76
C VAL A 172 6.79 -9.93 22.12
N PHE A 173 7.17 -9.73 20.85
CA PHE A 173 8.08 -10.64 20.15
C PHE A 173 9.54 -10.49 20.58
N ASN A 174 9.92 -9.31 21.07
CA ASN A 174 11.23 -9.09 21.69
C ASN A 174 11.28 -9.68 23.12
N ALA A 175 10.17 -9.60 23.86
CA ALA A 175 10.10 -10.11 25.24
C ALA A 175 10.13 -11.65 25.32
N LEU A 176 9.75 -12.34 24.24
CA LEU A 176 9.72 -13.81 24.17
C LEU A 176 11.11 -14.44 23.90
N ASP A 177 12.20 -13.66 23.96
CA ASP A 177 13.59 -14.05 23.68
C ASP A 177 13.74 -14.90 22.40
N LEU A 178 13.00 -14.47 21.39
CA LEU A 178 13.02 -15.05 20.06
C LEU A 178 14.37 -14.72 19.42
N THR A 179 15.33 -15.64 19.53
CA THR A 179 16.75 -15.44 19.16
C THR A 179 17.00 -14.87 17.77
N ALA A 180 16.11 -15.16 16.82
CA ALA A 180 16.17 -14.69 15.44
C ALA A 180 15.19 -13.53 15.12
N THR A 181 14.67 -12.83 16.13
CA THR A 181 13.71 -11.72 15.95
C THR A 181 14.24 -10.44 16.56
N HIS A 182 14.40 -9.40 15.73
CA HIS A 182 14.98 -8.12 16.13
C HIS A 182 13.95 -7.01 16.02
N VAL A 183 13.36 -6.60 17.15
CA VAL A 183 12.43 -5.47 17.19
C VAL A 183 13.18 -4.15 17.34
N VAL A 184 12.94 -3.23 16.42
CA VAL A 184 13.52 -1.88 16.39
C VAL A 184 12.45 -0.88 16.82
N ARG A 185 12.46 -0.53 18.11
CA ARG A 185 11.56 0.47 18.72
C ARG A 185 12.15 1.88 18.84
N THR A 186 13.48 1.97 18.80
CA THR A 186 14.25 3.22 18.81
C THR A 186 15.29 3.15 17.70
N PRO A 187 15.69 4.29 17.11
CA PRO A 187 16.72 4.29 16.09
C PRO A 187 17.98 3.58 16.58
N ARG A 188 18.47 2.60 15.83
CA ARG A 188 19.69 1.86 16.18
C ARG A 188 20.38 1.29 14.95
N LEU A 189 21.70 1.17 15.05
CA LEU A 189 22.55 0.44 14.12
C LEU A 189 23.06 -0.83 14.81
N PHE A 190 22.95 -1.97 14.15
CA PHE A 190 23.43 -3.25 14.65
C PHE A 190 23.78 -4.18 13.49
N THR A 191 24.58 -5.21 13.77
CA THR A 191 25.00 -6.22 12.78
C THR A 191 24.26 -7.53 13.03
N LEU A 192 23.65 -8.06 12.00
CA LEU A 192 23.09 -9.41 11.96
C LEU A 192 24.14 -10.38 11.43
N THR A 193 24.30 -11.53 12.09
CA THR A 193 25.04 -12.65 11.53
C THR A 193 24.09 -13.46 10.68
N THR A 194 24.26 -13.41 9.36
CA THR A 194 23.51 -14.24 8.42
C THR A 194 24.41 -15.38 7.92
N LYS A 195 23.82 -16.34 7.22
CA LYS A 195 24.55 -17.45 6.61
C LYS A 195 25.50 -17.04 5.47
N SER A 196 25.24 -15.91 4.83
CA SER A 196 26.12 -15.31 3.80
C SER A 196 27.13 -14.31 4.40
N GLY A 197 27.09 -14.05 5.72
CA GLY A 197 28.04 -13.20 6.42
C GLY A 197 27.37 -12.13 7.30
N PRO A 198 28.14 -11.15 7.80
CA PRO A 198 27.57 -10.03 8.54
C PRO A 198 26.74 -9.12 7.62
N LEU A 199 25.61 -8.64 8.12
CA LEU A 199 24.73 -7.66 7.48
C LEU A 199 24.44 -6.52 8.47
N GLN A 200 24.77 -5.28 8.10
CA GLN A 200 24.49 -4.11 8.93
C GLN A 200 23.07 -3.60 8.70
N ILE A 201 22.32 -3.44 9.79
CA ILE A 201 20.95 -2.94 9.79
C ILE A 201 20.93 -1.58 10.48
N ALA A 202 20.64 -0.53 9.73
CA ALA A 202 20.20 0.74 10.27
C ALA A 202 18.67 0.72 10.37
N GLY A 203 18.13 0.65 11.58
CA GLY A 203 16.69 0.63 11.81
C GLY A 203 16.17 1.99 12.26
N LEU A 204 15.18 2.54 11.58
CA LEU A 204 14.54 3.82 11.88
C LEU A 204 13.01 3.66 12.03
N PRO A 205 12.49 3.48 13.26
CA PRO A 205 11.06 3.35 13.50
C PRO A 205 10.32 4.68 13.32
N TRP A 206 8.99 4.62 13.30
CA TRP A 206 8.16 5.81 13.15
C TRP A 206 8.51 6.88 14.20
N PRO A 207 8.86 8.10 13.78
CA PRO A 207 9.29 9.13 14.70
C PRO A 207 8.08 9.76 15.41
N THR A 208 7.76 9.27 16.61
CA THR A 208 6.64 9.83 17.38
C THR A 208 6.96 11.19 17.99
N ARG A 209 5.98 12.09 17.95
CA ARG A 209 6.04 13.43 18.57
C ARG A 209 6.29 13.37 20.09
N HIS A 210 5.93 12.25 20.74
CA HIS A 210 6.06 12.08 22.18
C HIS A 210 7.52 12.08 22.65
N TYR A 211 8.45 11.55 21.85
CA TYR A 211 9.87 11.57 22.21
C TYR A 211 10.45 12.98 22.31
N LEU A 212 9.91 13.94 21.53
CA LEU A 212 10.35 15.33 21.58
C LEU A 212 9.65 16.15 22.65
N ARG A 213 8.37 15.86 22.94
CA ARG A 213 7.62 16.59 23.98
C ARG A 213 8.13 16.37 25.41
N ALA A 214 8.99 15.39 25.63
CA ALA A 214 9.65 15.20 26.92
C ALA A 214 10.64 16.33 27.25
N ASP A 215 11.19 16.99 26.23
CA ASP A 215 12.11 18.11 26.36
C ASP A 215 11.34 19.43 26.22
N ASP A 216 11.48 20.30 27.21
CA ASP A 216 10.81 21.61 27.29
C ASP A 216 11.11 22.51 26.09
N THR A 217 12.27 22.31 25.45
CA THR A 217 12.72 23.05 24.25
C THR A 217 11.75 22.86 23.07
N TYR A 218 11.08 21.72 22.98
CA TYR A 218 10.18 21.43 21.86
C TYR A 218 8.70 21.68 22.18
N LYS A 219 8.33 21.87 23.45
CA LYS A 219 6.92 22.04 23.87
C LYS A 219 6.27 23.31 23.31
N GLN A 220 7.06 24.33 22.98
CA GLN A 220 6.58 25.62 22.48
C GLN A 220 6.53 25.73 20.95
N LEU A 221 6.98 24.71 20.22
CA LEU A 221 6.96 24.75 18.76
C LEU A 221 5.54 24.64 18.20
N SER A 222 5.30 25.34 17.09
CA SER A 222 4.12 25.11 16.26
C SER A 222 4.08 23.66 15.77
N GLN A 223 2.90 23.17 15.37
CA GLN A 223 2.80 21.82 14.80
C GLN A 223 3.71 21.66 13.57
N GLU A 224 3.79 22.69 12.73
CA GLU A 224 4.62 22.65 11.53
C GLU A 224 6.12 22.61 11.87
N ASP A 225 6.58 23.45 12.79
CA ASP A 225 7.98 23.46 13.22
C ASP A 225 8.39 22.17 13.93
N MET A 226 7.46 21.58 14.70
CA MET A 226 7.65 20.26 15.29
C MET A 226 7.88 19.19 14.22
N LEU A 227 7.04 19.14 13.18
CA LEU A 227 7.20 18.18 12.08
C LEU A 227 8.52 18.39 11.33
N ARG A 228 8.88 19.64 11.01
CA ARG A 228 10.18 19.96 10.40
C ARG A 228 11.36 19.54 11.27
N GLN A 229 11.26 19.72 12.59
CA GLN A 229 12.31 19.33 13.53
C GLN A 229 12.44 17.80 13.60
N ILE A 230 11.33 17.06 13.60
CA ILE A 230 11.33 15.60 13.54
C ILE A 230 12.02 15.12 12.26
N SER A 231 11.65 15.67 11.09
CA SER A 231 12.30 15.34 9.83
C SER A 231 13.81 15.59 9.88
N ARG A 232 14.25 16.73 10.43
CA ARG A 232 15.69 17.05 10.59
C ARG A 232 16.42 16.07 11.50
N LEU A 233 15.79 15.64 12.60
CA LEU A 233 16.36 14.66 13.51
C LEU A 233 16.51 13.30 12.83
N CYS A 234 15.50 12.85 12.09
CA CYS A 234 15.56 11.61 11.33
C CYS A 234 16.66 11.66 10.25
N ALA A 235 16.74 12.75 9.49
CA ALA A 235 17.79 12.94 8.49
C ALA A 235 19.20 12.95 9.10
N ARG A 236 19.38 13.59 10.28
CA ARG A 236 20.64 13.50 11.04
C ARG A 236 20.95 12.07 11.44
N GLN A 237 19.97 11.37 12.02
CA GLN A 237 20.14 10.00 12.47
C GLN A 237 20.56 9.04 11.35
N ILE A 238 20.01 9.21 10.14
CA ILE A 238 20.40 8.43 8.96
C ILE A 238 21.86 8.70 8.56
N ARG A 239 22.30 9.97 8.60
CA ARG A 239 23.71 10.32 8.35
C ARG A 239 24.63 9.73 9.40
N ASP A 240 24.27 9.85 10.68
CA ASP A 240 25.05 9.28 11.79
C ASP A 240 25.18 7.76 11.67
N PHE A 241 24.15 7.07 11.16
CA PHE A 241 24.25 5.65 10.85
C PHE A 241 25.22 5.40 9.71
N ALA A 242 25.09 6.12 8.59
CA ALA A 242 25.95 5.98 7.42
C ALA A 242 27.44 6.19 7.76
N GLU A 243 27.77 7.16 8.61
CA GLU A 243 29.14 7.43 9.06
C GLU A 243 29.75 6.33 9.94
N ARG A 244 28.90 5.47 10.54
CA ARG A 244 29.31 4.37 11.43
C ARG A 244 29.25 3.00 10.75
N LEU A 245 28.91 2.94 9.46
CA LEU A 245 28.90 1.70 8.71
C LEU A 245 30.32 1.22 8.44
N GLU A 246 30.48 -0.10 8.37
CA GLU A 246 31.75 -0.73 8.01
C GLU A 246 31.77 -0.88 6.47
N PRO A 247 32.71 -0.24 5.76
CA PRO A 247 32.66 -0.15 4.29
C PRO A 247 32.68 -1.48 3.54
N ASP A 248 33.18 -2.55 4.16
CA ASP A 248 33.28 -3.88 3.53
C ASP A 248 32.11 -4.80 3.89
N THR A 249 31.14 -4.33 4.69
CA THR A 249 29.99 -5.12 5.13
C THR A 249 28.71 -4.62 4.44
N PRO A 250 27.89 -5.51 3.84
CA PRO A 250 26.59 -5.17 3.30
C PRO A 250 25.73 -4.44 4.32
N SER A 251 25.00 -3.41 3.91
CA SER A 251 24.24 -2.55 4.80
C SER A 251 22.91 -2.12 4.20
N VAL A 252 21.87 -2.12 5.03
CA VAL A 252 20.53 -1.69 4.63
C VAL A 252 19.93 -0.75 5.67
N LEU A 253 19.18 0.25 5.17
CA LEU A 253 18.32 1.08 6.00
C LEU A 253 16.91 0.49 5.96
N VAL A 254 16.33 0.19 7.12
CA VAL A 254 14.92 -0.22 7.25
C VAL A 254 14.21 0.87 8.02
N ALA A 255 13.25 1.53 7.39
CA ALA A 255 12.61 2.71 7.97
C ALA A 255 11.10 2.74 7.73
N HIS A 256 10.36 3.23 8.71
CA HIS A 256 8.93 3.51 8.59
C HIS A 256 8.72 5.03 8.67
N VAL A 257 8.63 5.69 7.51
CA VAL A 257 8.67 7.16 7.39
C VAL A 257 7.90 7.61 6.15
N ALA A 258 7.39 8.84 6.16
CA ALA A 258 6.89 9.49 4.95
C ALA A 258 8.04 10.15 4.17
N ALA A 259 8.05 9.98 2.85
CA ALA A 259 9.05 10.57 1.96
C ALA A 259 8.41 11.47 0.90
N ALA A 260 9.09 12.58 0.59
CA ALA A 260 8.65 13.54 -0.41
C ALA A 260 8.63 12.91 -1.81
N GLY A 261 7.58 13.20 -2.58
CA GLY A 261 7.41 12.63 -3.92
C GLY A 261 6.78 11.23 -3.96
N ALA A 262 6.52 10.60 -2.80
CA ALA A 262 5.80 9.34 -2.75
C ALA A 262 4.34 9.50 -3.24
N LEU A 263 3.93 8.60 -4.12
CA LEU A 263 2.57 8.50 -4.62
C LEU A 263 1.72 7.69 -3.66
N LEU A 264 0.68 8.32 -3.11
CA LEU A 264 -0.20 7.73 -2.09
C LEU A 264 -1.46 7.12 -2.72
N SER A 265 -1.99 6.09 -2.06
CA SER A 265 -3.23 5.40 -2.46
C SER A 265 -4.27 5.41 -1.33
N GLY A 266 -5.54 5.13 -1.66
CA GLY A 266 -6.55 4.86 -0.63
C GLY A 266 -6.69 5.90 0.48
N SER A 267 -6.90 5.39 1.69
CA SER A 267 -7.02 6.15 2.94
C SER A 267 -5.80 7.01 3.27
N GLU A 268 -4.61 6.67 2.76
CA GLU A 268 -3.36 7.38 3.03
C GLU A 268 -3.37 8.81 2.50
N ARG A 269 -4.00 9.02 1.32
CA ARG A 269 -4.17 10.37 0.74
C ARG A 269 -4.86 11.34 1.68
N THR A 270 -5.75 10.83 2.53
CA THR A 270 -6.49 11.66 3.50
C THR A 270 -5.71 11.80 4.80
N ALA A 271 -4.96 10.76 5.20
CA ALA A 271 -4.17 10.75 6.43
C ALA A 271 -2.92 11.65 6.37
N LEU A 272 -2.27 11.76 5.21
CA LEU A 272 -0.95 12.41 5.06
C LEU A 272 -0.97 13.93 4.86
N ILE A 273 -2.12 14.56 4.59
CA ILE A 273 -2.19 16.00 4.32
C ILE A 273 -1.91 16.80 5.61
N GLY A 274 -0.65 17.24 5.78
CA GLY A 274 -0.21 18.18 6.81
C GLY A 274 0.02 17.60 8.21
N ALA A 275 0.02 16.27 8.36
CA ALA A 275 0.07 15.61 9.67
C ALA A 275 1.40 14.92 9.99
N ASP A 276 2.17 14.52 8.98
CA ASP A 276 3.32 13.63 9.17
C ASP A 276 4.66 14.30 8.87
N PRO A 277 5.73 13.88 9.55
CA PRO A 277 7.08 14.34 9.23
C PRO A 277 7.55 13.68 7.93
N THR A 278 7.87 14.51 6.93
CA THR A 278 8.30 14.07 5.61
C THR A 278 9.80 14.25 5.42
N LEU A 279 10.49 13.23 4.93
CA LEU A 279 11.91 13.26 4.54
C LEU A 279 12.08 13.52 3.05
N LEU A 280 13.21 14.10 2.65
CA LEU A 280 13.56 14.19 1.23
C LEU A 280 14.17 12.86 0.78
N THR A 281 13.96 12.49 -0.48
CA THR A 281 14.64 11.32 -1.07
C THR A 281 16.16 11.41 -0.92
N SER A 282 16.74 12.60 -0.99
CA SER A 282 18.18 12.82 -0.78
C SER A 282 18.66 12.52 0.65
N ASP A 283 17.79 12.63 1.65
CA ASP A 283 18.13 12.24 3.03
C ASP A 283 18.19 10.71 3.18
N LEU A 284 17.42 9.99 2.35
CA LEU A 284 17.29 8.53 2.37
C LEU A 284 18.30 7.84 1.44
N ALA A 285 18.57 8.41 0.27
CA ALA A 285 19.43 7.86 -0.78
C ALA A 285 20.94 8.06 -0.47
N ASN A 286 21.36 7.76 0.76
CA ASN A 286 22.76 7.84 1.14
C ASN A 286 23.55 6.66 0.53
N PRO A 287 24.62 6.89 -0.25
CA PRO A 287 25.36 5.85 -0.97
C PRO A 287 26.13 4.88 -0.05
N ALA A 288 26.20 5.14 1.25
CA ALA A 288 26.78 4.19 2.20
C ALA A 288 25.92 2.93 2.38
N PHE A 289 24.60 3.02 2.12
CA PHE A 289 23.68 1.88 2.15
C PHE A 289 23.62 1.18 0.79
N ASP A 290 23.42 -0.14 0.81
CA ASP A 290 23.21 -0.96 -0.40
C ASP A 290 21.73 -0.99 -0.82
N TYR A 291 20.80 -0.82 0.13
CA TYR A 291 19.36 -0.80 -0.10
C TYR A 291 18.63 -0.03 1.01
N VAL A 292 17.55 0.67 0.64
CA VAL A 292 16.68 1.37 1.59
C VAL A 292 15.27 0.79 1.49
N ALA A 293 14.86 0.09 2.56
CA ALA A 293 13.58 -0.55 2.75
C ALA A 293 12.62 0.38 3.52
N LEU A 294 11.57 0.88 2.85
CA LEU A 294 10.57 1.76 3.43
C LEU A 294 9.19 1.09 3.58
N GLY A 295 8.51 1.45 4.67
CA GLY A 295 7.06 1.26 4.90
C GLY A 295 6.38 2.58 5.29
N HIS A 296 5.06 2.56 5.50
CA HIS A 296 4.12 3.71 5.69
C HIS A 296 3.31 4.05 4.44
N VAL A 297 3.80 3.66 3.25
CA VAL A 297 3.12 3.93 1.98
C VAL A 297 2.70 2.62 1.33
N HIS A 298 1.41 2.39 1.22
CA HIS A 298 0.77 1.14 0.77
C HIS A 298 0.94 0.88 -0.73
N ARG A 299 1.49 1.84 -1.46
CA ARG A 299 1.81 1.72 -2.88
C ARG A 299 3.28 1.39 -3.07
N HIS A 300 3.54 0.23 -3.69
CA HIS A 300 4.87 -0.12 -4.15
C HIS A 300 5.43 0.93 -5.12
N GLN A 301 6.62 1.44 -4.84
CA GLN A 301 7.33 2.39 -5.71
C GLN A 301 8.80 2.52 -5.30
N ASP A 302 9.63 2.89 -6.27
CA ASP A 302 11.03 3.29 -6.06
C ASP A 302 11.14 4.81 -6.20
N LEU A 303 11.61 5.47 -5.14
CA LEU A 303 11.81 6.90 -5.10
C LEU A 303 13.15 7.34 -5.69
N ASN A 304 14.07 6.40 -5.93
CA ASN A 304 15.38 6.67 -6.49
C ASN A 304 15.66 5.77 -7.71
N PRO A 305 14.81 5.81 -8.76
CA PRO A 305 14.90 4.88 -9.88
C PRO A 305 16.24 5.01 -10.61
N GLY A 306 16.97 3.90 -10.71
CA GLY A 306 18.31 3.86 -11.32
C GLY A 306 19.44 4.42 -10.44
N GLY A 307 19.11 4.93 -9.25
CA GLY A 307 20.09 5.32 -8.24
C GLY A 307 20.51 4.14 -7.36
N MET A 308 21.66 4.29 -6.71
CA MET A 308 22.17 3.34 -5.72
C MET A 308 22.43 4.12 -4.42
N PRO A 309 21.77 3.76 -3.30
CA PRO A 309 20.81 2.66 -3.14
C PRO A 309 19.46 2.93 -3.83
N ALA A 310 18.75 1.86 -4.17
CA ALA A 310 17.31 1.94 -4.42
C ALA A 310 16.58 2.36 -3.13
N VAL A 311 15.54 3.19 -3.27
CA VAL A 311 14.76 3.71 -2.13
C VAL A 311 13.32 3.29 -2.30
N VAL A 312 12.96 2.15 -1.71
CA VAL A 312 11.78 1.40 -2.13
C VAL A 312 10.76 1.34 -1.02
N TYR A 313 9.54 1.78 -1.31
CA TYR A 313 8.36 1.33 -0.56
C TYR A 313 7.93 -0.03 -1.10
N SER A 314 7.85 -1.03 -0.23
CA SER A 314 7.31 -2.34 -0.62
C SER A 314 5.79 -2.28 -0.84
N GLY A 315 5.10 -1.34 -0.17
CA GLY A 315 3.65 -1.29 -0.18
C GLY A 315 3.03 -2.29 0.79
N SER A 316 1.71 -2.20 0.94
CA SER A 316 0.98 -3.17 1.76
C SER A 316 0.94 -4.53 1.06
N VAL A 317 0.90 -5.59 1.85
CA VAL A 317 0.86 -6.95 1.30
C VAL A 317 -0.52 -7.35 0.76
N GLU A 318 -1.55 -6.57 1.10
CA GLU A 318 -2.95 -6.78 0.75
C GLU A 318 -3.68 -5.42 0.69
N ARG A 319 -4.77 -5.33 -0.06
CA ARG A 319 -5.54 -4.09 -0.26
C ARG A 319 -6.30 -3.71 0.99
N VAL A 320 -6.04 -2.52 1.53
CA VAL A 320 -6.81 -1.99 2.66
C VAL A 320 -8.18 -1.51 2.22
N ASP A 321 -8.25 -0.77 1.11
CA ASP A 321 -9.50 -0.23 0.57
C ASP A 321 -9.52 -0.11 -0.96
N PHE A 322 -10.63 0.42 -1.49
CA PHE A 322 -10.83 0.60 -2.93
C PHE A 322 -9.95 1.66 -3.59
N GLY A 323 -9.27 2.53 -2.84
CA GLY A 323 -8.28 3.43 -3.45
C GLY A 323 -6.95 2.74 -3.73
N GLU A 324 -6.77 1.50 -3.30
CA GLU A 324 -5.67 0.60 -3.66
C GLU A 324 -6.07 -0.44 -4.72
N GLU A 325 -7.28 -0.33 -5.28
CA GLU A 325 -7.84 -1.24 -6.27
C GLU A 325 -6.89 -1.50 -7.45
N ARG A 326 -6.21 -0.45 -7.92
CA ARG A 326 -5.32 -0.50 -9.09
C ARG A 326 -3.87 -0.87 -8.74
N GLU A 327 -3.56 -1.02 -7.47
CA GLU A 327 -2.20 -1.30 -7.03
C GLU A 327 -1.96 -2.81 -6.98
N THR A 328 -0.78 -3.24 -7.45
CA THR A 328 -0.29 -4.59 -7.22
C THR A 328 0.25 -4.66 -5.80
N LYS A 329 -0.11 -5.72 -5.07
CA LYS A 329 0.30 -5.94 -3.68
C LYS A 329 1.32 -7.05 -3.62
N GLY A 330 2.25 -6.97 -2.68
CA GLY A 330 3.43 -7.82 -2.73
C GLY A 330 4.52 -7.47 -1.73
N PHE A 331 5.72 -7.89 -2.09
CA PHE A 331 6.96 -7.70 -1.34
C PHE A 331 8.14 -7.61 -2.31
N CYS A 332 9.30 -7.16 -1.84
CA CYS A 332 10.52 -7.09 -2.64
C CYS A 332 11.48 -8.21 -2.25
N SER A 333 12.02 -8.92 -3.24
CA SER A 333 13.19 -9.79 -3.10
C SER A 333 14.43 -9.01 -3.52
N ILE A 334 15.48 -9.01 -2.69
CA ILE A 334 16.69 -8.20 -2.87
C ILE A 334 17.89 -9.13 -2.88
N CYS A 335 18.79 -8.91 -3.84
CA CYS A 335 20.09 -9.56 -3.91
C CYS A 335 21.18 -8.48 -3.84
N ILE A 336 22.05 -8.58 -2.83
CA ILE A 336 23.29 -7.80 -2.74
C ILE A 336 24.44 -8.75 -3.06
N ASP A 337 24.99 -8.63 -4.26
CA ASP A 337 26.13 -9.42 -4.71
C ASP A 337 27.45 -8.74 -4.31
N VAL A 338 28.34 -9.49 -3.67
CA VAL A 338 29.64 -9.03 -3.18
C VAL A 338 30.74 -9.72 -4.01
N GLN A 339 31.17 -9.08 -5.11
CA GLN A 339 32.24 -9.60 -5.98
C GLN A 339 33.46 -8.69 -5.98
N GLY A 340 34.63 -9.23 -5.64
CA GLY A 340 35.92 -8.53 -5.76
C GLY A 340 35.99 -7.23 -4.95
N GLY A 341 35.30 -7.16 -3.81
CA GLY A 341 35.23 -5.95 -2.96
C GLY A 341 34.23 -4.89 -3.45
N ARG A 342 33.49 -5.15 -4.53
CA ARG A 342 32.42 -4.28 -5.01
C ARG A 342 31.06 -4.91 -4.72
N ARG A 343 30.14 -4.08 -4.25
CA ARG A 343 28.75 -4.46 -3.98
C ARG A 343 27.85 -4.00 -5.12
N THR A 344 26.94 -4.87 -5.55
CA THR A 344 25.89 -4.53 -6.52
C THR A 344 24.55 -5.05 -6.02
N THR A 345 23.58 -4.14 -5.91
CA THR A 345 22.23 -4.47 -5.46
C THR A 345 21.28 -4.58 -6.64
N SER A 346 20.42 -5.59 -6.60
CA SER A 346 19.23 -5.68 -7.46
C SER A 346 18.03 -6.08 -6.61
N TYR A 347 16.83 -5.71 -7.07
CA TYR A 347 15.60 -6.15 -6.42
C TYR A 347 14.50 -6.42 -7.45
N GLU A 348 13.57 -7.29 -7.07
CA GLU A 348 12.36 -7.60 -7.84
C GLU A 348 11.14 -7.51 -6.91
N PHE A 349 10.04 -6.96 -7.42
CA PHE A 349 8.77 -6.96 -6.73
C PHE A 349 7.96 -8.21 -7.08
N ILE A 350 7.56 -8.96 -6.06
CA ILE A 350 6.82 -10.22 -6.17
C ILE A 350 5.42 -10.01 -5.60
N SER A 351 4.42 -10.33 -6.42
CA SER A 351 3.01 -10.16 -6.04
C SER A 351 2.55 -11.22 -5.03
N THR A 352 1.76 -10.81 -4.04
CA THR A 352 1.03 -11.70 -3.13
C THR A 352 -0.30 -12.15 -3.74
N PRO A 353 -0.96 -13.20 -3.20
CA PRO A 353 -2.30 -13.62 -3.59
C PRO A 353 -3.40 -12.66 -3.06
N ALA A 354 -3.16 -11.34 -3.15
CA ALA A 354 -4.02 -10.30 -2.62
C ALA A 354 -5.40 -10.30 -3.30
N ARG A 355 -6.46 -10.25 -2.49
CA ARG A 355 -7.85 -10.31 -2.96
C ARG A 355 -8.14 -9.15 -3.92
N PRO A 356 -8.73 -9.39 -5.10
CA PRO A 356 -9.03 -8.32 -6.04
C PRO A 356 -10.17 -7.44 -5.50
N PHE A 357 -9.97 -6.13 -5.56
CA PHE A 357 -11.04 -5.15 -5.43
C PHE A 357 -11.47 -4.77 -6.85
N VAL A 358 -12.76 -4.63 -7.09
CA VAL A 358 -13.29 -4.29 -8.42
C VAL A 358 -14.38 -3.24 -8.28
N THR A 359 -14.23 -2.13 -8.97
CA THR A 359 -15.27 -1.11 -9.16
C THR A 359 -15.88 -1.25 -10.55
N ILE A 360 -17.19 -1.44 -10.60
CA ILE A 360 -17.97 -1.39 -11.83
C ILE A 360 -18.73 -0.07 -11.84
N ASP A 361 -18.34 0.82 -12.74
CA ASP A 361 -19.02 2.09 -13.02
C ASP A 361 -19.90 1.92 -14.25
N VAL A 362 -21.21 2.17 -14.12
CA VAL A 362 -22.18 2.04 -15.22
C VAL A 362 -22.99 3.32 -15.34
N ASP A 363 -23.03 3.92 -16.53
CA ASP A 363 -24.02 4.95 -16.82
C ASP A 363 -25.25 4.28 -17.43
N VAL A 364 -26.39 4.38 -16.75
CA VAL A 364 -27.69 3.88 -17.22
C VAL A 364 -28.67 5.02 -17.50
N THR A 365 -28.17 6.23 -17.65
CA THR A 365 -28.98 7.40 -17.99
C THR A 365 -29.62 7.20 -19.36
N GLY A 366 -30.95 7.15 -19.38
CA GLY A 366 -31.72 6.93 -20.61
C GLY A 366 -31.95 5.46 -20.99
N ASP A 367 -31.49 4.50 -20.17
CA ASP A 367 -31.88 3.09 -20.34
C ASP A 367 -33.33 2.87 -19.88
N ASP A 368 -34.12 2.17 -20.70
CA ASP A 368 -35.49 1.74 -20.37
C ASP A 368 -35.51 0.75 -19.19
N GLU A 369 -34.50 -0.13 -19.14
CA GLU A 369 -34.32 -1.15 -18.09
C GLU A 369 -32.97 -1.00 -17.36
N PRO A 370 -32.81 0.02 -16.50
CA PRO A 370 -31.53 0.34 -15.86
C PRO A 370 -30.96 -0.81 -15.00
N THR A 371 -31.84 -1.54 -14.31
CA THR A 371 -31.41 -2.67 -13.47
C THR A 371 -30.81 -3.78 -14.34
N ALA A 372 -31.43 -4.09 -15.48
CA ALA A 372 -30.93 -5.09 -16.42
C ALA A 372 -29.61 -4.67 -17.07
N ALA A 373 -29.46 -3.37 -17.39
CA ALA A 373 -28.22 -2.81 -17.91
C ALA A 373 -27.06 -2.96 -16.91
N ILE A 374 -27.29 -2.66 -15.61
CA ILE A 374 -26.29 -2.87 -14.56
C ILE A 374 -25.92 -4.36 -14.43
N LEU A 375 -26.91 -5.26 -14.40
CA LEU A 375 -26.66 -6.71 -14.33
C LEU A 375 -25.84 -7.22 -15.53
N LYS A 376 -26.13 -6.72 -16.72
CA LYS A 376 -25.38 -7.03 -17.94
C LYS A 376 -23.94 -6.53 -17.87
N ALA A 377 -23.71 -5.35 -17.30
CA ALA A 377 -22.36 -4.83 -17.07
C ALA A 377 -21.59 -5.70 -16.08
N ILE A 378 -22.22 -6.08 -14.96
CA ILE A 378 -21.66 -6.99 -13.95
C ILE A 378 -21.25 -8.33 -14.58
N GLY A 379 -22.12 -8.94 -15.40
CA GLY A 379 -21.89 -10.24 -16.03
C GLY A 379 -20.74 -10.29 -17.04
N ARG A 380 -20.15 -9.15 -17.42
CA ARG A 380 -18.99 -9.09 -18.33
C ARG A 380 -17.64 -9.23 -17.61
N SER A 381 -17.63 -9.07 -16.29
CA SER A 381 -16.41 -9.08 -15.48
C SER A 381 -16.22 -10.42 -14.78
N ASN A 382 -14.97 -10.88 -14.67
CA ASN A 382 -14.65 -11.98 -13.77
C ASN A 382 -14.58 -11.43 -12.34
N LEU A 383 -15.54 -11.81 -11.52
CA LEU A 383 -15.71 -11.29 -10.15
C LEU A 383 -15.49 -12.36 -9.08
N ARG A 384 -14.98 -13.53 -9.48
CA ARG A 384 -14.70 -14.63 -8.56
C ARG A 384 -13.77 -14.15 -7.46
N ASP A 385 -14.17 -14.41 -6.22
CA ASP A 385 -13.42 -14.06 -5.01
C ASP A 385 -13.15 -12.54 -4.82
N ALA A 386 -13.76 -11.67 -5.63
CA ALA A 386 -13.52 -10.23 -5.57
C ALA A 386 -14.35 -9.52 -4.49
N ILE A 387 -13.80 -8.40 -4.00
CA ILE A 387 -14.54 -7.39 -3.24
C ILE A 387 -15.07 -6.36 -4.26
N LEU A 388 -16.40 -6.37 -4.45
CA LEU A 388 -17.07 -5.61 -5.50
C LEU A 388 -17.68 -4.32 -4.95
N ARG A 389 -17.47 -3.23 -5.69
CA ARG A 389 -18.21 -1.97 -5.59
C ARG A 389 -18.91 -1.70 -6.92
N VAL A 390 -20.20 -1.41 -6.87
CA VAL A 390 -20.96 -0.98 -8.06
C VAL A 390 -21.35 0.47 -7.87
N ARG A 391 -21.00 1.33 -8.84
CA ARG A 391 -21.50 2.69 -8.93
C ARG A 391 -22.27 2.88 -10.21
N TYR A 392 -23.35 3.66 -10.15
CA TYR A 392 -24.19 3.89 -11.32
C TYR A 392 -24.61 5.34 -11.49
N SER A 393 -24.66 5.85 -12.72
CA SER A 393 -25.33 7.11 -13.04
C SER A 393 -26.73 6.81 -13.58
N ALA A 394 -27.74 7.54 -13.12
CA ALA A 394 -29.12 7.35 -13.56
C ALA A 394 -29.86 8.70 -13.62
N ALA A 395 -30.87 8.80 -14.48
CA ALA A 395 -31.70 9.98 -14.58
C ALA A 395 -32.54 10.19 -13.30
N ALA A 396 -32.92 11.44 -13.03
CA ALA A 396 -33.76 11.77 -11.88
C ALA A 396 -35.10 11.01 -11.97
N GLY A 397 -35.46 10.28 -10.91
CA GLY A 397 -36.68 9.47 -10.85
C GLY A 397 -36.57 8.07 -11.48
N GLN A 398 -35.46 7.73 -12.13
CA GLN A 398 -35.21 6.41 -12.67
C GLN A 398 -34.98 5.41 -11.51
N ARG A 399 -35.83 4.38 -11.41
CA ARG A 399 -35.82 3.42 -10.30
C ARG A 399 -34.84 2.27 -10.58
N ILE A 400 -33.95 2.01 -9.62
CA ILE A 400 -32.98 0.92 -9.67
C ILE A 400 -33.28 -0.07 -8.55
N ASP A 401 -33.48 -1.34 -8.90
CA ASP A 401 -33.68 -2.42 -7.93
C ASP A 401 -32.34 -2.97 -7.46
N THR A 402 -31.78 -2.34 -6.41
CA THR A 402 -30.54 -2.79 -5.79
C THR A 402 -30.66 -4.15 -5.11
N ALA A 403 -31.88 -4.58 -4.73
CA ALA A 403 -32.10 -5.90 -4.14
C ALA A 403 -31.98 -7.00 -5.20
N ALA A 404 -32.53 -6.77 -6.41
CA ALA A 404 -32.31 -7.66 -7.55
C ALA A 404 -30.83 -7.77 -7.92
N ILE A 405 -30.11 -6.65 -7.93
CA ILE A 405 -28.66 -6.65 -8.19
C ILE A 405 -27.90 -7.49 -7.15
N ARG A 406 -28.21 -7.32 -5.85
CA ARG A 406 -27.59 -8.12 -4.78
C ARG A 406 -27.88 -9.62 -4.91
N ARG A 407 -29.11 -10.01 -5.27
CA ARG A 407 -29.47 -11.43 -5.47
C ARG A 407 -28.64 -12.05 -6.59
N ALA A 408 -28.57 -11.40 -7.75
CA ALA A 408 -27.77 -11.88 -8.88
C ALA A 408 -26.26 -11.98 -8.55
N LEU A 409 -25.74 -11.05 -7.74
CA LEU A 409 -24.35 -11.09 -7.27
C LEU A 409 -24.07 -12.21 -6.25
N GLY A 410 -25.09 -12.65 -5.50
CA GLY A 410 -24.95 -13.80 -4.61
C GLY A 410 -24.62 -15.10 -5.36
N GLU A 411 -25.05 -15.20 -6.62
CA GLU A 411 -24.85 -16.37 -7.47
C GLU A 411 -23.58 -16.28 -8.34
N SER A 412 -22.91 -15.11 -8.38
CA SER A 412 -21.79 -14.84 -9.29
C SER A 412 -20.39 -15.17 -8.75
N GLY A 413 -20.31 -15.75 -7.55
CA GLY A 413 -19.03 -16.12 -6.92
C GLY A 413 -18.22 -14.94 -6.37
N VAL A 414 -18.85 -13.75 -6.25
CA VAL A 414 -18.28 -12.57 -5.59
C VAL A 414 -18.03 -12.86 -4.11
N HIS A 415 -16.86 -12.46 -3.60
CA HIS A 415 -16.57 -12.63 -2.19
C HIS A 415 -17.42 -11.69 -1.33
N HIS A 416 -17.44 -10.40 -1.64
CA HIS A 416 -18.20 -9.42 -0.87
C HIS A 416 -18.69 -8.28 -1.76
N VAL A 417 -19.94 -7.85 -1.57
CA VAL A 417 -20.49 -6.66 -2.24
C VAL A 417 -20.45 -5.50 -1.25
N ALA A 418 -19.44 -4.65 -1.38
CA ALA A 418 -19.18 -3.55 -0.45
C ALA A 418 -20.27 -2.46 -0.51
N ILE A 419 -20.59 -1.99 -1.72
CA ILE A 419 -21.60 -0.95 -1.93
C ILE A 419 -22.18 -1.03 -3.34
N ILE A 420 -23.47 -0.72 -3.44
CA ILE A 420 -24.18 -0.46 -4.69
C ILE A 420 -24.83 0.91 -4.51
N ALA A 421 -24.32 1.93 -5.18
CA ALA A 421 -24.74 3.31 -4.94
C ALA A 421 -24.70 4.17 -6.22
N PRO A 422 -25.50 5.24 -6.29
CA PRO A 422 -25.38 6.17 -7.38
C PRO A 422 -24.01 6.86 -7.38
N ASN A 423 -23.49 7.19 -8.55
CA ASN A 423 -22.30 7.99 -8.72
C ASN A 423 -22.66 9.44 -8.42
N ILE A 424 -22.48 9.84 -7.17
CA ILE A 424 -22.61 11.24 -6.77
C ILE A 424 -21.32 11.90 -7.22
N THR A 425 -21.30 12.46 -8.43
CA THR A 425 -20.28 13.45 -8.76
C THR A 425 -20.36 14.48 -7.65
N PRO A 426 -19.28 14.73 -6.88
CA PRO A 426 -19.30 15.85 -5.96
C PRO A 426 -19.64 17.05 -6.83
N ARG A 427 -20.82 17.65 -6.65
CA ARG A 427 -20.98 19.05 -7.06
C ARG A 427 -19.75 19.70 -6.46
N GLU A 428 -18.92 20.33 -7.28
CA GLU A 428 -17.90 21.22 -6.77
C GLU A 428 -18.61 22.01 -5.69
N ARG A 429 -18.30 21.72 -4.42
CA ARG A 429 -18.50 22.71 -3.40
C ARG A 429 -17.57 23.78 -3.92
N GLN A 430 -18.12 24.76 -4.65
CA GLN A 430 -17.50 26.06 -4.79
C GLN A 430 -16.96 26.30 -3.39
N ARG A 431 -15.65 26.18 -3.24
CA ARG A 431 -15.01 26.37 -1.95
C ARG A 431 -15.52 27.73 -1.55
N ARG A 432 -16.37 27.81 -0.52
CA ARG A 432 -16.68 29.09 0.09
C ARG A 432 -15.32 29.69 0.34
N SER A 433 -15.01 30.78 -0.35
CA SER A 433 -13.70 31.42 -0.21
C SER A 433 -13.53 31.63 1.28
N ALA A 434 -12.57 30.96 1.90
CA ALA A 434 -12.32 31.13 3.32
C ALA A 434 -11.98 32.60 3.51
N VAL A 435 -12.82 33.32 4.26
CA VAL A 435 -12.53 34.69 4.67
C VAL A 435 -11.69 34.55 5.94
N PRO A 436 -10.40 34.94 5.92
CA PRO A 436 -9.57 34.95 7.12
C PRO A 436 -10.24 35.77 8.22
N GLN A 437 -10.08 35.37 9.48
CA GLN A 437 -10.74 36.00 10.62
C GLN A 437 -10.30 37.47 10.83
N ASP A 438 -9.16 37.82 10.26
CA ASP A 438 -8.47 39.11 10.22
C ASP A 438 -8.72 39.90 8.93
N ALA A 439 -9.59 39.42 8.03
CA ALA A 439 -9.94 40.17 6.83
C ALA A 439 -10.85 41.37 7.16
N GLY A 440 -10.46 42.55 6.69
CA GLY A 440 -11.30 43.75 6.79
C GLY A 440 -12.63 43.62 6.04
N THR A 441 -13.66 44.36 6.46
CA THR A 441 -15.03 44.25 5.94
C THR A 441 -15.10 44.41 4.43
N GLY A 442 -14.29 45.29 3.85
CA GLY A 442 -14.20 45.47 2.39
C GLY A 442 -13.80 44.18 1.67
N PHE A 443 -12.77 43.46 2.17
CA PHE A 443 -12.35 42.19 1.59
C PHE A 443 -13.40 41.10 1.76
N ALA A 444 -14.06 41.05 2.92
CA ALA A 444 -15.14 40.11 3.18
C ALA A 444 -16.35 40.34 2.25
N LEU A 445 -16.71 41.60 2.00
CA LEU A 445 -17.79 41.99 1.08
C LEU A 445 -17.44 41.64 -0.37
N GLU A 446 -16.20 41.88 -0.80
CA GLU A 446 -15.75 41.50 -2.14
C GLU A 446 -15.87 39.99 -2.36
N ARG A 447 -15.40 39.19 -1.40
CA ARG A 447 -15.54 37.73 -1.45
C ARG A 447 -16.99 37.28 -1.41
N PHE A 448 -17.87 38.02 -0.73
CA PHE A 448 -19.30 37.73 -0.71
C PHE A 448 -19.96 37.97 -2.07
N ILE A 449 -19.68 39.11 -2.72
CA ILE A 449 -20.21 39.45 -4.05
C ILE A 449 -19.68 38.48 -5.11
N ASP A 450 -18.39 38.12 -5.06
CA ASP A 450 -17.78 37.15 -5.99
C ASP A 450 -18.47 35.78 -5.99
N ASN A 451 -19.11 35.40 -4.88
CA ASN A 451 -19.83 34.14 -4.74
C ASN A 451 -21.35 34.27 -5.00
N ARG A 452 -21.85 35.45 -5.39
CA ARG A 452 -23.26 35.74 -5.65
C ARG A 452 -23.43 36.42 -7.02
N PRO A 453 -23.65 35.66 -8.10
CA PRO A 453 -23.80 36.20 -9.45
C PRO A 453 -24.93 37.24 -9.57
N ASP A 454 -25.97 37.10 -8.76
CA ASP A 454 -27.11 38.01 -8.64
C ASP A 454 -26.74 39.40 -8.12
N LEU A 455 -25.61 39.54 -7.40
CA LEU A 455 -25.16 40.81 -6.82
C LEU A 455 -24.10 41.52 -7.68
N GLN A 456 -23.61 40.87 -8.73
CA GLN A 456 -22.60 41.43 -9.64
C GLN A 456 -22.99 42.78 -10.26
N PRO A 457 -24.23 43.00 -10.72
CA PRO A 457 -24.64 44.29 -11.29
C PRO A 457 -24.57 45.45 -10.29
N HIS A 458 -24.61 45.17 -8.99
CA HIS A 458 -24.63 46.16 -7.90
C HIS A 458 -23.28 46.26 -7.18
N ARG A 459 -22.22 45.65 -7.72
CA ARG A 459 -20.91 45.55 -7.07
C ARG A 459 -20.35 46.90 -6.63
N GLU A 460 -20.35 47.88 -7.52
CA GLU A 460 -19.77 49.21 -7.25
C GLU A 460 -20.60 50.00 -6.23
N ASP A 461 -21.93 49.90 -6.29
CA ASP A 461 -22.82 50.56 -5.33
C ASP A 461 -22.66 49.97 -3.94
N LEU A 462 -22.65 48.63 -3.82
CA LEU A 462 -22.47 47.93 -2.55
C LEU A 462 -21.10 48.25 -1.91
N ARG A 463 -20.03 48.31 -2.71
CA ARG A 463 -18.71 48.74 -2.22
C ARG A 463 -18.74 50.16 -1.70
N ARG A 464 -19.35 51.08 -2.46
CA ARG A 464 -19.43 52.49 -2.09
C ARG A 464 -20.19 52.69 -0.77
N TYR A 465 -21.33 52.05 -0.60
CA TYR A 465 -22.11 52.14 0.64
C TYR A 465 -21.39 51.50 1.83
N ALA A 466 -20.67 50.39 1.63
CA ALA A 466 -19.91 49.76 2.69
C ALA A 466 -18.77 50.66 3.21
N VAL A 467 -18.03 51.31 2.32
CA VAL A 467 -16.99 52.28 2.69
C VAL A 467 -17.59 53.48 3.44
N GLN A 468 -18.79 53.92 3.05
CA GLN A 468 -19.48 55.01 3.71
C GLN A 468 -19.95 54.61 5.12
N LEU A 469 -20.56 53.44 5.27
CA LEU A 469 -20.95 52.87 6.57
C LEU A 469 -19.76 52.67 7.52
N GLU A 470 -18.62 52.18 7.02
CA GLU A 470 -17.42 52.05 7.85
C GLU A 470 -16.91 53.39 8.34
N ARG A 471 -16.94 54.43 7.49
CA ARG A 471 -16.57 55.80 7.88
C ARG A 471 -17.51 56.37 8.92
N ASP A 472 -18.81 56.19 8.74
CA ASP A 472 -19.82 56.68 9.67
C ASP A 472 -19.66 55.99 11.04
N LEU A 473 -19.43 54.67 11.06
CA LEU A 473 -19.16 53.91 12.28
C LEU A 473 -17.84 54.30 12.98
N THR A 474 -16.80 54.67 12.23
CA THR A 474 -15.55 55.16 12.83
C THR A 474 -15.64 56.60 13.34
N LEU A 475 -16.56 57.41 12.80
CA LEU A 475 -16.84 58.75 13.29
C LEU A 475 -17.68 58.71 14.58
N ASP A 476 -18.69 57.83 14.65
CA ASP A 476 -19.47 57.61 15.87
C ASP A 476 -18.59 57.07 17.02
N ALA A 477 -17.68 56.14 16.73
CA ALA A 477 -16.74 55.60 17.72
C ALA A 477 -15.70 56.63 18.25
N ARG A 478 -15.53 57.77 17.57
CA ARG A 478 -14.65 58.88 18.01
C ARG A 478 -15.40 60.03 18.66
N GLY A 479 -16.73 60.03 18.60
CA GLY A 479 -17.60 61.04 19.21
C GLY A 479 -17.96 60.79 20.68
N ASP A 480 -17.55 59.65 21.23
CA ASP A 480 -17.86 59.22 22.61
C ASP A 480 -16.67 59.45 23.59
N ASP A 481 -15.62 60.15 23.15
CA ASP A 481 -14.39 60.44 23.92
C ASP A 481 -14.10 61.95 24.06
N SER A 482 -15.16 62.79 24.04
CA SER A 482 -15.08 64.24 24.27
C SER A 482 -16.09 64.74 25.29
#